data_AF-A0A933E822-F1
#
_entry.id   AF-A0A933E822-F1
#
_cell.length_a   1.000
_cell.length_b   1.000
_cell.length_c   1.000
_cell.angle_alpha   90.00
_cell.angle_beta   90.00
_cell.angle_gamma   90.00
#
_symmetry.space_group_name_H-M   'P 1'
#
loop_
_entity.id
_entity.type
_entity.pdbx_description
1 polymer ?
#
loop_
_entity_poly.entity_id
_entity_poly.type
_entity_poly.pdbx_seq_one_letter_code
_entity_poly.pdbx_strand_id
1 'polypeptide(L)'
;MRVRATESEMISRRLVTLLVILSCLSMPFPADAQQVKRVYRVGVLETISLVLNAANFDAFRHGLRALGYIEGQNLVIEYRSADGDASRFPALATELVRLQVDVLVTRGTPAALAAKNAAGSIPVVMAAIGDPLGLGIVANLARPGGNVTGLNAFATELSGKRVELLREMLPGIKRIAALLNMGNPLFPPQWKEIETAARSLGIEPQLLDVRKSEEIGPLFDAAIISRADALVVGPDGVTQASLQSITELATKHRLPTMYPSREFVDAGGLISYGVSYPHLYYRAAGFVDKIFRGAKPGDLPVEQPIKLELVINLKTAKALGLTIPPTLLFQADEVIR
;
A
#
# COMPACT_ATOMS: atom_id res chain seq x y z
N MET A 1 -63.58 -82.98 11.45
CA MET A 1 -63.45 -82.12 10.26
C MET A 1 -62.51 -80.99 10.63
N ARG A 2 -61.37 -80.89 9.92
CA ARG A 2 -60.25 -79.95 10.16
C ARG A 2 -60.64 -78.50 9.87
N VAL A 3 -59.82 -77.57 10.40
CA VAL A 3 -59.26 -76.32 9.80
C VAL A 3 -59.01 -75.33 10.97
N ARG A 4 -57.83 -75.29 11.59
CA ARG A 4 -56.66 -74.44 11.24
C ARG A 4 -57.04 -73.03 10.74
N ALA A 5 -57.22 -72.10 11.68
CA ALA A 5 -57.07 -70.66 11.41
C ALA A 5 -55.62 -70.27 11.75
N THR A 6 -54.77 -70.49 10.75
CA THR A 6 -53.33 -70.24 10.69
C THR A 6 -53.04 -68.79 10.34
N GLU A 7 -52.17 -68.15 11.12
CA GLU A 7 -51.01 -67.32 10.72
C GLU A 7 -51.18 -66.10 9.81
N SER A 8 -52.34 -65.86 9.17
CA SER A 8 -52.49 -64.86 8.10
C SER A 8 -52.59 -63.41 8.62
N GLU A 9 -53.17 -63.18 9.81
CA GLU A 9 -53.35 -61.81 10.35
C GLU A 9 -52.11 -61.23 11.05
N MET A 10 -51.16 -62.06 11.49
CA MET A 10 -49.90 -61.57 12.07
C MET A 10 -48.86 -61.17 11.02
N ILE A 11 -48.97 -61.71 9.79
CA ILE A 11 -48.04 -61.42 8.69
C ILE A 11 -48.36 -60.06 8.05
N SER A 12 -49.64 -59.66 8.00
CA SER A 12 -50.05 -58.38 7.39
C SER A 12 -49.58 -57.15 8.18
N ARG A 13 -49.60 -57.22 9.52
CA ARG A 13 -49.10 -56.14 10.38
C ARG A 13 -47.58 -56.00 10.34
N ARG A 14 -46.83 -57.10 10.26
CA ARG A 14 -45.36 -57.08 10.19
C ARG A 14 -44.84 -56.58 8.83
N LEU A 15 -45.52 -56.89 7.72
CA LEU A 15 -45.14 -56.35 6.40
C LEU A 15 -45.41 -54.85 6.26
N VAL A 16 -46.51 -54.34 6.84
CA VAL A 16 -46.82 -52.90 6.81
C VAL A 16 -45.84 -52.10 7.68
N THR A 17 -45.39 -52.63 8.83
CA THR A 17 -44.37 -51.97 9.64
C THR A 17 -42.99 -51.98 8.97
N LEU A 18 -42.64 -53.03 8.21
CA LEU A 18 -41.37 -53.10 7.50
C LEU A 18 -41.29 -52.13 6.31
N LEU A 19 -42.41 -51.88 5.61
CA LEU A 19 -42.49 -50.93 4.49
C LEU A 19 -42.42 -49.46 4.92
N VAL A 20 -42.89 -49.13 6.13
CA VAL A 20 -42.75 -47.77 6.71
C VAL A 20 -41.32 -47.51 7.18
N ILE A 21 -40.60 -48.54 7.66
CA ILE A 21 -39.19 -48.38 8.05
C ILE A 21 -38.28 -48.28 6.82
N LEU A 22 -38.58 -48.98 5.72
CA LEU A 22 -37.79 -48.90 4.48
C LEU A 22 -38.01 -47.60 3.68
N SER A 23 -39.13 -46.90 3.89
CA SER A 23 -39.41 -45.59 3.25
C SER A 23 -38.84 -44.40 4.01
N CYS A 24 -38.34 -44.59 5.24
CA CYS A 24 -37.62 -43.56 6.00
C CYS A 24 -36.10 -43.56 5.76
N LEU A 25 -35.55 -44.51 5.00
CA LEU A 25 -34.12 -44.56 4.65
C LEU A 25 -33.77 -43.89 3.31
N SER A 26 -34.75 -43.32 2.62
CA SER A 26 -34.56 -42.48 1.43
C SER A 26 -34.85 -41.00 1.70
N MET A 27 -34.56 -40.52 2.91
CA MET A 27 -34.32 -39.08 3.07
C MET A 27 -32.95 -38.81 2.45
N PRO A 28 -32.86 -38.02 1.35
CA PRO A 28 -31.57 -37.48 0.97
C PRO A 28 -31.08 -36.70 2.19
N PHE A 29 -29.98 -37.15 2.79
CA PHE A 29 -29.17 -36.27 3.61
C PHE A 29 -29.06 -34.97 2.82
N PRO A 30 -29.31 -33.78 3.42
CA PRO A 30 -28.91 -32.57 2.76
C PRO A 30 -27.42 -32.75 2.48
N ALA A 31 -27.11 -33.04 1.21
CA ALA A 31 -25.76 -32.89 0.70
C ALA A 31 -25.42 -31.49 1.15
N ASP A 32 -24.47 -31.41 2.09
CA ASP A 32 -23.96 -30.16 2.61
C ASP A 32 -23.74 -29.31 1.36
N ALA A 33 -24.66 -28.37 1.15
CA ALA A 33 -24.74 -27.66 -0.11
C ALA A 33 -23.43 -26.94 -0.11
N GLN A 34 -22.47 -27.45 -0.89
CA GLN A 34 -21.14 -26.92 -0.97
C GLN A 34 -21.38 -25.54 -1.57
N GLN A 35 -21.62 -24.57 -0.67
CA GLN A 35 -21.85 -23.18 -1.01
C GLN A 35 -20.71 -22.91 -1.95
N VAL A 36 -21.04 -22.65 -3.21
CA VAL A 36 -20.03 -22.26 -4.20
C VAL A 36 -19.31 -21.12 -3.52
N LYS A 37 -18.09 -21.39 -3.02
CA LYS A 37 -17.40 -20.44 -2.16
C LYS A 37 -17.21 -19.24 -3.05
N ARG A 38 -17.91 -18.15 -2.73
CA ARG A 38 -17.83 -16.92 -3.51
C ARG A 38 -16.34 -16.62 -3.69
N VAL A 39 -15.92 -16.54 -4.94
CA VAL A 39 -14.54 -16.16 -5.27
C VAL A 39 -14.50 -14.65 -5.30
N TYR A 40 -13.88 -14.06 -4.29
CA TYR A 40 -13.67 -12.62 -4.23
C TYR A 40 -12.60 -12.20 -5.22
N ARG A 41 -12.77 -11.03 -5.84
CA ARG A 41 -11.79 -10.47 -6.78
C ARG A 41 -11.34 -9.10 -6.32
N VAL A 42 -10.04 -8.97 -6.03
CA VAL A 42 -9.40 -7.71 -5.64
C VAL A 42 -8.63 -7.17 -6.84
N GLY A 43 -8.92 -5.95 -7.28
CA GLY A 43 -8.10 -5.25 -8.26
C GLY A 43 -7.07 -4.36 -7.56
N VAL A 44 -5.78 -4.53 -7.85
CA VAL A 44 -4.71 -3.73 -7.26
C VAL A 44 -4.14 -2.79 -8.30
N LEU A 45 -4.16 -1.50 -8.01
CA LEU A 45 -3.64 -0.44 -8.85
C LEU A 45 -2.41 0.18 -8.17
N GLU A 46 -1.24 -0.12 -8.72
CA GLU A 46 0.04 0.03 -8.02
C GLU A 46 1.03 0.88 -8.81
N THR A 47 1.91 1.57 -8.10
CA THR A 47 2.94 2.46 -8.65
C THR A 47 4.12 1.73 -9.25
N ILE A 48 4.47 0.55 -8.72
CA ILE A 48 5.66 -0.22 -9.10
C ILE A 48 5.34 -1.69 -9.37
N SER A 49 6.24 -2.36 -10.09
CA SER A 49 6.07 -3.77 -10.45
C SER A 49 5.87 -4.65 -9.22
N LEU A 50 5.20 -5.80 -9.41
CA LEU A 50 4.96 -6.76 -8.33
C LEU A 50 6.26 -7.23 -7.67
N VAL A 51 7.33 -7.37 -8.46
CA VAL A 51 8.66 -7.76 -7.98
C VAL A 51 9.24 -6.71 -7.06
N LEU A 52 9.19 -5.43 -7.44
CA LEU A 52 9.67 -4.34 -6.58
C LEU A 52 8.80 -4.14 -5.34
N ASN A 53 7.50 -4.42 -5.44
CA ASN A 53 6.56 -4.27 -4.32
C ASN A 53 6.44 -5.51 -3.42
N ALA A 54 7.30 -6.53 -3.60
CA ALA A 54 7.11 -7.85 -3.01
C ALA A 54 6.86 -7.82 -1.50
N ALA A 55 7.67 -7.08 -0.74
CA ALA A 55 7.55 -7.00 0.72
C ALA A 55 6.20 -6.42 1.19
N ASN A 56 5.75 -5.33 0.56
CA ASN A 56 4.47 -4.71 0.90
C ASN A 56 3.30 -5.61 0.50
N PHE A 57 3.38 -6.17 -0.71
CA PHE A 57 2.31 -7.00 -1.24
C PHE A 57 2.19 -8.34 -0.51
N ASP A 58 3.30 -8.92 -0.05
CA ASP A 58 3.30 -10.10 0.82
C ASP A 58 2.64 -9.82 2.17
N ALA A 59 2.82 -8.63 2.74
CA ALA A 59 2.12 -8.22 3.95
C ALA A 59 0.59 -8.10 3.73
N PHE A 60 0.16 -7.55 2.58
CA PHE A 60 -1.26 -7.53 2.20
C PHE A 60 -1.83 -8.94 2.04
N ARG A 61 -1.12 -9.82 1.29
CA ARG A 61 -1.51 -11.22 1.10
C ARG A 61 -1.56 -11.99 2.41
N HIS A 62 -0.61 -11.73 3.32
CA HIS A 62 -0.61 -12.31 4.65
C HIS A 62 -1.84 -11.86 5.47
N GLY A 63 -2.17 -10.56 5.44
CA GLY A 63 -3.37 -10.03 6.09
C GLY A 63 -4.66 -10.65 5.56
N LEU A 64 -4.79 -10.76 4.24
CA LEU A 64 -5.94 -11.41 3.60
C LEU A 64 -6.05 -12.89 4.00
N ARG A 65 -4.93 -13.62 3.99
CA ARG A 65 -4.87 -15.03 4.40
C ARG A 65 -5.27 -15.22 5.86
N ALA A 66 -4.81 -14.36 6.76
CA ALA A 66 -5.17 -14.39 8.17
C ALA A 66 -6.68 -14.18 8.40
N LEU A 67 -7.36 -13.50 7.47
CA LEU A 67 -8.81 -13.26 7.48
C LEU A 67 -9.60 -14.34 6.72
N GLY A 68 -8.94 -15.37 6.19
CA GLY A 68 -9.55 -16.50 5.50
C GLY A 68 -9.69 -16.34 3.98
N TYR A 69 -9.07 -15.32 3.38
CA TYR A 69 -9.02 -15.13 1.93
C TYR A 69 -7.72 -15.69 1.36
N ILE A 70 -7.83 -16.77 0.59
CA ILE A 70 -6.72 -17.55 0.06
C ILE A 70 -6.75 -17.50 -1.47
N GLU A 71 -5.70 -16.93 -2.06
CA GLU A 71 -5.53 -16.86 -3.51
C GLU A 71 -5.60 -18.24 -4.15
N GLY A 72 -6.33 -18.33 -5.27
CA GLY A 72 -6.55 -19.59 -5.99
C GLY A 72 -7.61 -20.51 -5.38
N GLN A 73 -8.16 -20.15 -4.21
CA GLN A 73 -9.26 -20.91 -3.59
C GLN A 73 -10.56 -20.09 -3.56
N ASN A 74 -10.58 -19.00 -2.81
CA ASN A 74 -11.74 -18.11 -2.65
C ASN A 74 -11.39 -16.64 -2.94
N LEU A 75 -10.20 -16.38 -3.47
CA LEU A 75 -9.69 -15.06 -3.79
C LEU A 75 -8.92 -15.10 -5.12
N VAL A 76 -9.12 -14.07 -5.93
CA VAL A 76 -8.30 -13.71 -7.09
C VAL A 76 -7.80 -12.29 -6.90
N ILE A 77 -6.51 -12.06 -7.12
CA ILE A 77 -5.93 -10.71 -7.09
C ILE A 77 -5.45 -10.34 -8.50
N GLU A 78 -6.03 -9.27 -9.04
CA GLU A 78 -5.66 -8.68 -10.33
C GLU A 78 -4.70 -7.53 -10.10
N TYR A 79 -3.40 -7.80 -10.20
CA TYR A 79 -2.37 -6.77 -10.00
C TYR A 79 -2.10 -6.01 -11.30
N ARG A 80 -2.17 -4.68 -11.25
CA ARG A 80 -1.85 -3.77 -12.36
C ARG A 80 -0.92 -2.67 -11.87
N SER A 81 0.26 -2.61 -12.49
CA SER A 81 1.30 -1.63 -12.19
C SER A 81 1.37 -0.55 -13.26
N ALA A 82 1.55 0.70 -12.83
CA ALA A 82 1.94 1.82 -13.66
C ALA A 82 3.45 1.81 -13.99
N ASP A 83 4.27 1.03 -13.28
CA ASP A 83 5.73 0.93 -13.43
C ASP A 83 6.41 2.30 -13.47
N GLY A 84 6.04 3.18 -12.53
CA GLY A 84 6.53 4.55 -12.44
C GLY A 84 5.85 5.56 -13.37
N ASP A 85 5.02 5.14 -14.33
CA ASP A 85 4.32 6.02 -15.26
C ASP A 85 2.85 6.24 -14.88
N ALA A 86 2.60 7.33 -14.17
CA ALA A 86 1.26 7.69 -13.71
C ALA A 86 0.21 7.87 -14.84
N SER A 87 0.65 8.11 -16.09
CA SER A 87 -0.27 8.26 -17.23
C SER A 87 -1.02 6.97 -17.57
N ARG A 88 -0.52 5.81 -17.10
CA ARG A 88 -1.14 4.50 -17.32
C ARG A 88 -2.35 4.24 -16.41
N PHE A 89 -2.46 4.93 -15.28
CA PHE A 89 -3.48 4.64 -14.26
C PHE A 89 -4.93 4.68 -14.77
N PRO A 90 -5.37 5.64 -15.60
CA PRO A 90 -6.74 5.67 -16.11
C PRO A 90 -7.13 4.41 -16.91
N ALA A 91 -6.22 3.93 -17.77
CA ALA A 91 -6.46 2.73 -18.57
C ALA A 91 -6.47 1.48 -17.70
N LEU A 92 -5.50 1.35 -16.79
CA LEU A 92 -5.42 0.22 -15.85
C LEU A 92 -6.62 0.16 -14.90
N ALA A 93 -7.09 1.30 -14.40
CA ALA A 93 -8.30 1.37 -13.57
C ALA A 93 -9.53 0.91 -14.36
N THR A 94 -9.68 1.37 -15.61
CA THR A 94 -10.77 0.95 -16.50
C THR A 94 -10.73 -0.55 -16.79
N GLU A 95 -9.54 -1.11 -16.99
CA GLU A 95 -9.35 -2.55 -17.16
C GLU A 95 -9.83 -3.34 -15.94
N LEU A 96 -9.42 -2.94 -14.74
CA LEU A 96 -9.86 -3.59 -13.49
C LEU A 96 -11.38 -3.50 -13.29
N VAL A 97 -12.00 -2.38 -13.64
CA VAL A 97 -13.47 -2.24 -13.62
C VAL A 97 -14.14 -3.20 -14.59
N ARG A 98 -13.59 -3.36 -15.82
CA ARG A 98 -14.09 -4.32 -16.81
C ARG A 98 -13.93 -5.78 -16.37
N LEU A 99 -12.91 -6.07 -15.57
CA LEU A 99 -12.74 -7.37 -14.92
C LEU A 99 -13.71 -7.59 -13.75
N GLN A 100 -14.62 -6.65 -13.47
CA GLN A 100 -15.65 -6.77 -12.44
C GLN A 100 -15.06 -7.15 -11.07
N VAL A 101 -14.00 -6.47 -10.67
CA VAL A 101 -13.43 -6.65 -9.32
C VAL A 101 -14.44 -6.21 -8.25
N ASP A 102 -14.46 -6.91 -7.11
CA ASP A 102 -15.33 -6.59 -5.97
C ASP A 102 -14.83 -5.36 -5.19
N VAL A 103 -13.52 -5.11 -5.20
CA VAL A 103 -12.87 -3.97 -4.54
C VAL A 103 -11.59 -3.60 -5.29
N LEU A 104 -11.32 -2.29 -5.37
CA LEU A 104 -10.06 -1.74 -5.83
C LEU A 104 -9.16 -1.41 -4.64
N VAL A 105 -7.89 -1.75 -4.72
CA VAL A 105 -6.85 -1.37 -3.75
C VAL A 105 -5.82 -0.53 -4.46
N THR A 106 -5.56 0.69 -3.98
CA THR A 106 -4.71 1.65 -4.69
C THR A 106 -3.50 2.07 -3.87
N ARG A 107 -2.34 2.24 -4.51
CA ARG A 107 -1.16 2.89 -3.92
C ARG A 107 -0.89 4.23 -4.57
N GLY A 108 -0.75 5.26 -3.74
CA GLY A 108 -0.39 6.61 -4.17
C GLY A 108 -1.57 7.43 -4.72
N THR A 109 -1.36 8.74 -4.77
CA THR A 109 -2.37 9.72 -5.15
C THR A 109 -2.89 9.55 -6.59
N PRO A 110 -2.04 9.37 -7.62
CA PRO A 110 -2.54 9.22 -8.99
C PRO A 110 -3.41 7.97 -9.19
N ALA A 111 -3.06 6.85 -8.55
CA ALA A 111 -3.85 5.62 -8.59
C ALA A 111 -5.21 5.81 -7.92
N ALA A 112 -5.25 6.43 -6.74
CA ALA A 112 -6.50 6.70 -6.02
C ALA A 112 -7.45 7.61 -6.81
N LEU A 113 -6.91 8.66 -7.46
CA LEU A 113 -7.71 9.53 -8.34
C LEU A 113 -8.26 8.79 -9.56
N ALA A 114 -7.42 7.99 -10.24
CA ALA A 114 -7.86 7.21 -11.38
C ALA A 114 -8.94 6.18 -10.99
N ALA A 115 -8.75 5.47 -9.87
CA ALA A 115 -9.74 4.55 -9.34
C ALA A 115 -11.04 5.27 -8.97
N LYS A 116 -10.98 6.38 -8.23
CA LYS A 116 -12.17 7.18 -7.88
C LYS A 116 -12.98 7.58 -9.12
N ASN A 117 -12.30 7.97 -10.20
CA ASN A 117 -12.95 8.39 -11.44
C ASN A 117 -13.55 7.22 -12.24
N ALA A 118 -12.92 6.04 -12.22
CA ALA A 118 -13.35 4.89 -13.02
C ALA A 118 -14.29 3.92 -12.29
N ALA A 119 -14.21 3.84 -10.95
CA ALA A 119 -14.79 2.77 -10.14
C ALA A 119 -16.34 2.74 -10.15
N GLY A 120 -17.00 3.86 -10.44
CA GLY A 120 -18.44 3.97 -10.24
C GLY A 120 -18.81 3.69 -8.78
N SER A 121 -19.53 2.60 -8.53
CA SER A 121 -19.91 2.14 -7.19
C SER A 121 -18.94 1.14 -6.56
N ILE A 122 -17.91 0.67 -7.28
CA ILE A 122 -16.94 -0.30 -6.75
C ILE A 122 -16.20 0.34 -5.57
N PRO A 123 -16.13 -0.32 -4.40
CA PRO A 123 -15.34 0.13 -3.26
C PRO A 123 -13.85 0.34 -3.61
N VAL A 124 -13.25 1.40 -3.10
CA VAL A 124 -11.82 1.72 -3.24
C VAL A 124 -11.18 1.81 -1.87
N VAL A 125 -10.15 1.00 -1.64
CA VAL A 125 -9.29 1.01 -0.44
C VAL A 125 -7.94 1.58 -0.82
N MET A 126 -7.61 2.75 -0.29
CA MET A 126 -6.28 3.34 -0.42
C MET A 126 -5.34 2.59 0.53
N ALA A 127 -4.45 1.74 0.00
CA ALA A 127 -3.46 1.03 0.82
C ALA A 127 -2.47 2.01 1.48
N ALA A 128 -2.13 3.09 0.76
CA ALA A 128 -1.38 4.22 1.27
C ALA A 128 -1.56 5.41 0.31
N ILE A 129 -1.94 6.58 0.83
CA ILE A 129 -2.09 7.82 0.07
C ILE A 129 -1.53 9.02 0.83
N GLY A 130 -1.09 10.07 0.13
CA GLY A 130 -0.47 11.23 0.78
C GLY A 130 -1.43 12.22 1.43
N ASP A 131 -2.51 12.63 0.75
CA ASP A 131 -3.47 13.61 1.29
C ASP A 131 -4.87 13.38 0.71
N PRO A 132 -5.66 12.45 1.28
CA PRO A 132 -6.96 12.11 0.71
C PRO A 132 -8.01 13.20 0.96
N LEU A 133 -7.84 14.04 1.99
CA LEU A 133 -8.79 15.10 2.33
C LEU A 133 -8.51 16.36 1.51
N GLY A 134 -7.27 16.86 1.52
CA GLY A 134 -6.89 18.08 0.80
C GLY A 134 -7.03 17.96 -0.71
N LEU A 135 -6.93 16.75 -1.25
CA LEU A 135 -7.18 16.45 -2.66
C LEU A 135 -8.64 16.10 -2.98
N GLY A 136 -9.55 16.20 -2.00
CA GLY A 136 -10.98 15.95 -2.16
C GLY A 136 -11.31 14.51 -2.56
N ILE A 137 -10.43 13.54 -2.29
CA ILE A 137 -10.67 12.12 -2.56
C ILE A 137 -11.72 11.58 -1.60
N VAL A 138 -11.68 12.02 -0.34
CA VAL A 138 -12.73 11.80 0.68
C VAL A 138 -13.25 13.14 1.18
N ALA A 139 -14.51 13.16 1.64
CA ALA A 139 -15.11 14.39 2.20
C ALA A 139 -14.71 14.64 3.68
N ASN A 140 -14.40 13.56 4.42
CA ASN A 140 -14.04 13.63 5.83
C ASN A 140 -13.25 12.37 6.22
N LEU A 141 -12.24 12.49 7.10
CA LEU A 141 -11.42 11.35 7.50
C LEU A 141 -12.17 10.36 8.40
N ALA A 142 -13.03 10.82 9.31
CA ALA A 142 -13.80 9.93 10.19
C ALA A 142 -14.98 9.26 9.47
N ARG A 143 -15.57 9.93 8.47
CA ARG A 143 -16.67 9.40 7.65
C ARG A 143 -16.51 9.84 6.18
N PRO A 144 -15.80 9.07 5.35
CA PRO A 144 -15.49 9.46 3.97
C PRO A 144 -16.71 9.80 3.09
N GLY A 145 -17.88 9.22 3.39
CA GLY A 145 -19.16 9.53 2.75
C GLY A 145 -19.39 8.95 1.34
N GLY A 146 -18.35 8.43 0.69
CA GLY A 146 -18.41 7.85 -0.67
C GLY A 146 -18.02 6.37 -0.73
N ASN A 147 -17.51 5.93 -1.89
CA ASN A 147 -16.98 4.57 -2.10
C ASN A 147 -15.48 4.44 -1.81
N VAL A 148 -14.82 5.50 -1.34
CA VAL A 148 -13.36 5.52 -1.06
C VAL A 148 -13.09 5.57 0.44
N THR A 149 -12.16 4.74 0.90
CA THR A 149 -11.64 4.69 2.28
C THR A 149 -10.18 4.21 2.27
N GLY A 150 -9.56 3.97 3.44
CA GLY A 150 -8.25 3.33 3.53
C GLY A 150 -7.30 4.04 4.49
N LEU A 151 -6.05 4.20 4.09
CA LEU A 151 -4.94 4.58 4.96
C LEU A 151 -4.18 5.79 4.42
N ASN A 152 -3.93 6.78 5.28
CA ASN A 152 -3.02 7.89 4.99
C ASN A 152 -1.56 7.43 5.20
N ALA A 153 -0.62 8.02 4.45
CA ALA A 153 0.81 7.75 4.48
C ALA A 153 1.63 8.93 5.06
N PHE A 154 0.97 9.99 5.53
CA PHE A 154 1.62 11.19 6.08
C PHE A 154 2.72 11.75 5.17
N ALA A 155 2.47 11.78 3.86
CA ALA A 155 3.52 12.14 2.92
C ALA A 155 3.94 13.61 3.10
N THR A 156 2.99 14.53 3.26
CA THR A 156 3.24 15.97 3.42
C THR A 156 3.71 16.29 4.83
N GLU A 157 3.05 15.70 5.82
CA GLU A 157 3.22 15.93 7.26
C GLU A 157 4.63 15.58 7.76
N LEU A 158 5.31 14.63 7.11
CA LEU A 158 6.67 14.21 7.48
C LEU A 158 7.78 15.05 6.81
N SER A 159 7.43 15.99 5.93
CA SER A 159 8.42 16.66 5.08
C SER A 159 9.33 17.61 5.85
N GLY A 160 8.77 18.42 6.75
CA GLY A 160 9.56 19.28 7.63
C GLY A 160 10.51 18.46 8.52
N LYS A 161 10.00 17.35 9.10
CA LYS A 161 10.80 16.46 9.94
C LYS A 161 11.97 15.82 9.19
N ARG A 162 11.81 15.46 7.92
CA ARG A 162 12.90 14.97 7.06
C ARG A 162 14.00 16.01 6.88
N VAL A 163 13.65 17.29 6.73
CA VAL A 163 14.62 18.39 6.66
C VAL A 163 15.33 18.60 8.00
N GLU A 164 14.61 18.55 9.11
CA GLU A 164 15.19 18.64 10.47
C GLU A 164 16.20 17.50 10.74
N LEU A 165 15.85 16.27 10.39
CA LEU A 165 16.73 15.10 10.56
C LEU A 165 17.99 15.21 9.69
N LEU A 166 17.88 15.74 8.47
CA LEU A 166 19.05 16.07 7.65
C LEU A 166 19.93 17.13 8.30
N ARG A 167 19.33 18.18 8.89
CA ARG A 167 20.07 19.21 9.61
C ARG A 167 20.77 18.65 10.86
N GLU A 168 20.13 17.74 11.58
CA GLU A 168 20.75 17.07 12.72
C GLU A 168 21.94 16.21 12.28
N MET A 169 21.78 15.46 11.18
CA MET A 169 22.86 14.63 10.61
C MET A 169 24.01 15.47 10.06
N LEU A 170 23.71 16.62 9.47
CA LEU A 170 24.65 17.51 8.80
C LEU A 170 24.53 18.93 9.40
N PRO A 171 25.12 19.20 10.58
CA PRO A 171 24.95 20.49 11.26
C PRO A 171 25.45 21.70 10.45
N GLY A 172 26.32 21.48 9.46
CA GLY A 172 26.86 22.51 8.57
C GLY A 172 26.08 22.72 7.27
N ILE A 173 24.97 22.01 7.06
CA ILE A 173 24.21 22.05 5.80
C ILE A 173 23.69 23.47 5.51
N LYS A 174 23.86 23.93 4.26
CA LYS A 174 23.41 25.24 3.79
C LYS A 174 22.46 25.15 2.62
N ARG A 175 22.53 24.08 1.82
CA ARG A 175 21.71 23.88 0.62
C ARG A 175 21.13 22.47 0.59
N ILE A 176 19.84 22.38 0.34
CA ILE A 176 19.19 21.10 0.03
C ILE A 176 18.57 21.15 -1.35
N ALA A 177 18.67 20.04 -2.07
CA ALA A 177 17.82 19.80 -3.24
C ALA A 177 16.66 18.88 -2.84
N ALA A 178 15.49 19.06 -3.43
CA ALA A 178 14.33 18.18 -3.27
C ALA A 178 13.94 17.60 -4.64
N LEU A 179 14.06 16.28 -4.78
CA LEU A 179 13.69 15.53 -5.98
C LEU A 179 12.23 15.09 -5.87
N LEU A 180 11.33 15.85 -6.51
CA LEU A 180 9.87 15.71 -6.40
C LEU A 180 9.23 15.66 -7.79
N ASN A 181 8.11 14.97 -7.94
CA ASN A 181 7.38 14.93 -9.21
C ASN A 181 6.23 15.95 -9.20
N MET A 182 6.43 17.14 -9.75
CA MET A 182 5.42 18.20 -9.69
C MET A 182 4.19 17.94 -10.58
N GLY A 183 4.23 16.88 -11.41
CA GLY A 183 3.04 16.36 -12.10
C GLY A 183 2.06 15.63 -11.20
N ASN A 184 2.49 15.21 -10.00
CA ASN A 184 1.62 14.58 -9.01
C ASN A 184 1.12 15.63 -8.00
N PRO A 185 -0.20 15.78 -7.81
CA PRO A 185 -0.79 16.88 -7.04
C PRO A 185 -0.47 16.83 -5.53
N LEU A 186 0.14 15.75 -5.05
CA LEU A 186 0.70 15.66 -3.70
C LEU A 186 1.91 16.60 -3.49
N PHE A 187 2.70 16.85 -4.52
CA PHE A 187 4.02 17.47 -4.35
C PHE A 187 4.02 19.01 -4.25
N PRO A 188 3.12 19.78 -4.87
CA PRO A 188 3.04 21.22 -4.62
C PRO A 188 2.89 21.61 -3.14
N PRO A 189 1.96 21.02 -2.35
CA PRO A 189 1.90 21.32 -0.91
C PRO A 189 3.11 20.76 -0.16
N GLN A 190 3.61 19.57 -0.53
CA GLN A 190 4.81 19.00 0.08
C GLN A 190 6.05 19.89 -0.10
N TRP A 191 6.25 20.43 -1.30
CA TRP A 191 7.34 21.36 -1.61
C TRP A 191 7.28 22.60 -0.73
N LYS A 192 6.09 23.15 -0.49
CA LYS A 192 5.91 24.30 0.39
C LYS A 192 6.33 24.00 1.84
N GLU A 193 6.03 22.81 2.35
CA GLU A 193 6.47 22.37 3.68
C GLU A 193 8.00 22.20 3.75
N ILE A 194 8.61 21.60 2.73
CA ILE A 194 10.08 21.47 2.63
C ILE A 194 10.73 22.85 2.58
N GLU A 195 10.21 23.75 1.73
CA GLU A 195 10.72 25.11 1.59
C GLU A 195 10.63 25.88 2.90
N THR A 196 9.48 25.80 3.59
CA THR A 196 9.24 26.47 4.87
C THR A 196 10.21 25.95 5.93
N ALA A 197 10.33 24.63 6.08
CA ALA A 197 11.22 24.01 7.06
C ALA A 197 12.69 24.36 6.78
N ALA A 198 13.13 24.25 5.53
CA ALA A 198 14.49 24.57 5.12
C ALA A 198 14.84 26.03 5.44
N ARG A 199 13.99 26.97 5.01
CA ARG A 199 14.20 28.40 5.26
C ARG A 199 14.22 28.74 6.75
N SER A 200 13.36 28.11 7.55
CA SER A 200 13.36 28.30 9.00
C SER A 200 14.66 27.86 9.69
N LEU A 201 15.38 26.92 9.08
CA LEU A 201 16.66 26.41 9.54
C LEU A 201 17.87 27.11 8.87
N GLY A 202 17.63 28.16 8.09
CA GLY A 202 18.68 28.87 7.35
C GLY A 202 19.29 28.08 6.19
N ILE A 203 18.55 27.10 5.66
CA ILE A 203 18.94 26.26 4.53
C ILE A 203 18.25 26.78 3.27
N GLU A 204 19.00 26.91 2.18
CA GLU A 204 18.51 27.28 0.86
C GLU A 204 17.96 26.03 0.13
N PRO A 205 16.65 25.96 -0.17
CA PRO A 205 16.06 24.83 -0.85
C PRO A 205 16.04 25.01 -2.37
N GLN A 206 16.32 23.94 -3.12
CA GLN A 206 16.19 23.86 -4.58
C GLN A 206 15.21 22.76 -4.96
N LEU A 207 14.23 23.08 -5.81
CA LEU A 207 13.32 22.09 -6.39
C LEU A 207 13.95 21.44 -7.62
N LEU A 208 13.89 20.12 -7.70
CA LEU A 208 14.23 19.31 -8.87
C LEU A 208 12.97 18.53 -9.29
N ASP A 209 12.30 19.00 -10.34
CA ASP A 209 11.06 18.39 -10.86
C ASP A 209 11.40 17.15 -11.70
N VAL A 210 11.18 15.95 -11.14
CA VAL A 210 11.36 14.66 -11.83
C VAL A 210 10.02 14.10 -12.27
N ARG A 211 9.80 14.01 -13.58
CA ARG A 211 8.58 13.47 -14.17
C ARG A 211 8.78 12.10 -14.77
N LYS A 212 10.02 11.77 -15.13
CA LYS A 212 10.40 10.48 -15.73
C LYS A 212 11.75 9.99 -15.26
N SER A 213 11.99 8.69 -15.44
CA SER A 213 13.21 8.03 -14.97
C SER A 213 14.47 8.57 -15.67
N GLU A 214 14.36 8.99 -16.93
CA GLU A 214 15.48 9.45 -17.75
C GLU A 214 16.02 10.81 -17.28
N GLU A 215 15.22 11.57 -16.52
CA GLU A 215 15.57 12.89 -16.00
C GLU A 215 16.41 12.80 -14.72
N ILE A 216 16.45 11.63 -14.06
CA ILE A 216 17.12 11.46 -12.76
C ILE A 216 18.60 11.81 -12.86
N GLY A 217 19.33 11.28 -13.84
CA GLY A 217 20.75 11.58 -14.04
C GLY A 217 21.03 13.08 -14.19
N PRO A 218 20.40 13.76 -15.19
CA PRO A 218 20.52 15.20 -15.37
C PRO A 218 20.14 16.04 -14.14
N LEU A 219 19.13 15.62 -13.36
CA LEU A 219 18.73 16.33 -12.14
C LEU A 219 19.76 16.16 -11.00
N PHE A 220 20.41 15.01 -10.91
CA PHE A 220 21.56 14.84 -10.01
C PHE A 220 22.72 15.76 -10.43
N ASP A 221 23.03 15.85 -11.72
CA ASP A 221 24.06 16.78 -12.21
C ASP A 221 23.72 18.23 -11.85
N ALA A 222 22.45 18.63 -12.00
CA ALA A 222 21.97 19.95 -11.61
C ALA A 222 22.13 20.21 -10.09
N ALA A 223 21.85 19.22 -9.24
CA ALA A 223 22.06 19.32 -7.80
C ALA A 223 23.54 19.60 -7.46
N ILE A 224 24.46 18.91 -8.14
CA ILE A 224 25.90 19.07 -7.93
C ILE A 224 26.40 20.42 -8.44
N ILE A 225 25.95 20.87 -9.62
CA ILE A 225 26.29 22.18 -10.16
C ILE A 225 25.83 23.31 -9.21
N SER A 226 24.62 23.18 -8.65
CA SER A 226 24.08 24.10 -7.64
C SER A 226 24.74 23.98 -6.27
N ARG A 227 25.61 22.99 -6.08
CA ARG A 227 26.30 22.66 -4.81
C ARG A 227 25.30 22.35 -3.69
N ALA A 228 24.32 21.51 -3.97
CA ALA A 228 23.47 20.94 -2.92
C ALA A 228 24.35 20.15 -1.93
N ASP A 229 24.15 20.37 -0.63
CA ASP A 229 24.87 19.64 0.43
C ASP A 229 24.16 18.32 0.78
N ALA A 230 22.86 18.23 0.51
CA ALA A 230 22.07 17.01 0.65
C ALA A 230 20.86 17.00 -0.29
N LEU A 231 20.24 15.83 -0.42
CA LEU A 231 19.03 15.60 -1.21
C LEU A 231 17.89 15.09 -0.33
N VAL A 232 16.67 15.54 -0.60
CA VAL A 232 15.42 14.95 -0.08
C VAL A 232 14.66 14.34 -1.25
N VAL A 233 14.25 13.08 -1.13
CA VAL A 233 13.48 12.38 -2.17
C VAL A 233 12.01 12.28 -1.76
N GLY A 234 11.11 12.61 -2.69
CA GLY A 234 9.67 12.48 -2.50
C GLY A 234 9.15 11.04 -2.70
N PRO A 235 8.08 10.62 -1.99
CA PRO A 235 7.45 9.30 -2.18
C PRO A 235 6.59 9.26 -3.46
N ASP A 236 7.23 9.07 -4.62
CA ASP A 236 6.56 9.01 -5.92
C ASP A 236 6.76 7.67 -6.62
N GLY A 237 5.91 7.37 -7.61
CA GLY A 237 6.08 6.18 -8.45
C GLY A 237 7.38 6.22 -9.26
N VAL A 238 7.78 7.38 -9.80
CA VAL A 238 9.02 7.52 -10.59
C VAL A 238 10.25 7.24 -9.73
N THR A 239 10.28 7.78 -8.51
CA THR A 239 11.42 7.62 -7.60
C THR A 239 11.47 6.20 -7.03
N GLN A 240 10.33 5.58 -6.71
CA GLN A 240 10.29 4.18 -6.28
C GLN A 240 10.71 3.21 -7.39
N ALA A 241 10.21 3.39 -8.62
CA ALA A 241 10.60 2.55 -9.75
C ALA A 241 12.10 2.67 -10.09
N SER A 242 12.73 3.78 -9.70
CA SER A 242 14.13 4.09 -9.97
C SER A 242 15.03 4.07 -8.72
N LEU A 243 14.58 3.44 -7.63
CA LEU A 243 15.25 3.52 -6.33
C LEU A 243 16.73 3.09 -6.38
N GLN A 244 17.05 2.07 -7.20
CA GLN A 244 18.43 1.58 -7.36
C GLN A 244 19.32 2.65 -7.99
N SER A 245 18.86 3.25 -9.10
CA SER A 245 19.59 4.31 -9.79
C SER A 245 19.80 5.54 -8.89
N ILE A 246 18.77 5.94 -8.13
CA ILE A 246 18.84 7.09 -7.23
C ILE A 246 19.85 6.86 -6.09
N THR A 247 19.85 5.68 -5.48
CA THR A 247 20.76 5.35 -4.36
C THR A 247 22.21 5.21 -4.81
N GLU A 248 22.43 4.65 -6.00
CA GLU A 248 23.74 4.57 -6.64
C GLU A 248 24.29 5.96 -7.01
N LEU A 249 23.46 6.82 -7.61
CA LEU A 249 23.85 8.19 -7.94
C LEU A 249 24.16 9.02 -6.69
N ALA A 250 23.33 8.93 -5.65
CA ALA A 250 23.59 9.60 -4.37
C ALA A 250 24.96 9.19 -3.79
N THR A 251 25.27 7.89 -3.81
CA THR A 251 26.57 7.38 -3.34
C THR A 251 27.72 7.85 -4.25
N LYS A 252 27.57 7.72 -5.57
CA LYS A 252 28.57 8.12 -6.58
C LYS A 252 28.97 9.58 -6.45
N HIS A 253 27.99 10.47 -6.26
CA HIS A 253 28.21 11.90 -6.13
C HIS A 253 28.52 12.35 -4.69
N ARG A 254 28.60 11.40 -3.74
CA ARG A 254 28.76 11.66 -2.31
C ARG A 254 27.74 12.66 -1.77
N LEU A 255 26.49 12.55 -2.22
CA LEU A 255 25.39 13.42 -1.85
C LEU A 255 24.54 12.73 -0.77
N PRO A 256 24.66 13.12 0.52
CA PRO A 256 23.82 12.59 1.58
C PRO A 256 22.34 12.77 1.21
N THR A 257 21.56 11.70 1.33
CA THR A 257 20.17 11.70 0.84
C THR A 257 19.21 11.16 1.89
N MET A 258 18.15 11.91 2.15
CA MET A 258 17.00 11.52 2.97
C MET A 258 15.89 10.95 2.08
N TYR A 259 15.53 9.71 2.36
CA TYR A 259 14.53 8.97 1.62
C TYR A 259 13.18 8.94 2.34
N PRO A 260 12.08 8.77 1.62
CA PRO A 260 10.76 8.78 2.23
C PRO A 260 10.41 7.47 2.95
N SER A 261 11.16 6.40 2.71
CA SER A 261 10.83 5.05 3.17
C SER A 261 12.01 4.07 3.13
N ARG A 262 11.87 2.97 3.88
CA ARG A 262 12.92 1.99 4.18
C ARG A 262 13.48 1.29 2.94
N GLU A 263 12.65 1.04 1.93
CA GLU A 263 13.07 0.31 0.72
C GLU A 263 14.25 0.97 -0.01
N PHE A 264 14.41 2.29 0.11
CA PHE A 264 15.59 2.98 -0.43
C PHE A 264 16.85 2.68 0.39
N VAL A 265 16.73 2.56 1.72
CA VAL A 265 17.85 2.25 2.61
C VAL A 265 18.29 0.80 2.45
N ASP A 266 17.34 -0.12 2.28
CA ASP A 266 17.58 -1.52 1.93
C ASP A 266 18.34 -1.65 0.59
N ALA A 267 18.08 -0.75 -0.36
CA ALA A 267 18.80 -0.66 -1.63
C ALA A 267 20.15 0.09 -1.56
N GLY A 268 20.63 0.45 -0.37
CA GLY A 268 21.92 1.11 -0.18
C GLY A 268 21.83 2.62 0.05
N GLY A 269 20.64 3.19 0.16
CA GLY A 269 20.43 4.57 0.60
C GLY A 269 20.92 4.83 2.01
N LEU A 270 21.16 6.10 2.34
CA LEU A 270 21.74 6.54 3.61
C LEU A 270 20.77 6.47 4.79
N ILE A 271 19.64 7.16 4.67
CA ILE A 271 18.68 7.37 5.77
C ILE A 271 17.27 7.53 5.22
N SER A 272 16.28 6.96 5.90
CA SER A 272 14.87 7.22 5.61
C SER A 272 14.10 7.55 6.88
N TYR A 273 13.07 8.37 6.71
CA TYR A 273 12.06 8.60 7.74
C TYR A 273 10.67 8.57 7.11
N GLY A 274 9.82 7.65 7.57
CA GLY A 274 8.54 7.39 6.92
C GLY A 274 7.64 6.41 7.64
N VAL A 275 6.48 6.14 7.03
CA VAL A 275 5.57 5.08 7.46
C VAL A 275 6.13 3.70 7.10
N SER A 276 5.71 2.68 7.85
CA SER A 276 5.94 1.29 7.45
C SER A 276 4.91 0.87 6.39
N TYR A 277 5.29 0.87 5.11
CA TYR A 277 4.40 0.43 4.03
C TYR A 277 3.90 -1.02 4.19
N PRO A 278 4.72 -2.01 4.59
CA PRO A 278 4.22 -3.36 4.85
C PRO A 278 3.12 -3.37 5.91
N HIS A 279 3.24 -2.54 6.96
CA HIS A 279 2.18 -2.41 7.97
C HIS A 279 0.89 -1.83 7.37
N LEU A 280 0.98 -0.78 6.55
CA LEU A 280 -0.19 -0.21 5.87
C LEU A 280 -0.86 -1.22 4.93
N TYR A 281 -0.08 -2.00 4.18
CA TYR A 281 -0.60 -3.04 3.30
C TYR A 281 -1.29 -4.16 4.09
N TYR A 282 -0.71 -4.61 5.21
CA TYR A 282 -1.38 -5.54 6.10
C TYR A 282 -2.70 -4.97 6.64
N ARG A 283 -2.73 -3.68 7.03
CA ARG A 283 -3.96 -3.00 7.47
C ARG A 283 -5.01 -2.88 6.37
N ALA A 284 -4.59 -2.65 5.12
CA ALA A 284 -5.50 -2.56 3.97
C ALA A 284 -6.32 -3.84 3.77
N ALA A 285 -5.76 -5.02 4.08
CA ALA A 285 -6.49 -6.28 4.06
C ALA A 285 -7.70 -6.28 5.02
N GLY A 286 -7.57 -5.62 6.17
CA GLY A 286 -8.67 -5.47 7.13
C GLY A 286 -9.81 -4.58 6.61
N PHE A 287 -9.51 -3.56 5.80
CA PHE A 287 -10.55 -2.78 5.12
C PHE A 287 -11.27 -3.61 4.05
N VAL A 288 -10.50 -4.40 3.29
CA VAL A 288 -11.05 -5.32 2.28
C VAL A 288 -11.99 -6.35 2.93
N ASP A 289 -11.61 -6.97 4.05
CA ASP A 289 -12.47 -7.90 4.80
C ASP A 289 -13.77 -7.24 5.26
N LYS A 290 -13.69 -6.05 5.88
CA LYS A 290 -14.90 -5.30 6.31
C LYS A 290 -15.85 -5.06 5.14
N ILE A 291 -15.32 -4.66 3.98
CA ILE A 291 -16.10 -4.43 2.76
C ILE A 291 -16.71 -5.73 2.23
N PHE A 292 -15.95 -6.83 2.21
CA PHE A 292 -16.45 -8.15 1.82
C PHE A 292 -17.53 -8.69 2.77
N ARG A 293 -17.56 -8.23 4.02
CA ARG A 293 -18.62 -8.47 5.01
C ARG A 293 -19.80 -7.49 4.93
N GLY A 294 -19.78 -6.56 3.98
CA GLY A 294 -20.89 -5.64 3.69
C GLY A 294 -20.76 -4.25 4.34
N ALA A 295 -19.63 -3.93 4.97
CA ALA A 295 -19.39 -2.56 5.44
C ALA A 295 -19.27 -1.59 4.24
N LYS A 296 -19.86 -0.40 4.37
CA LYS A 296 -19.77 0.64 3.35
C LYS A 296 -18.47 1.43 3.52
N PRO A 297 -17.68 1.66 2.46
CA PRO A 297 -16.44 2.44 2.55
C PRO A 297 -16.65 3.83 3.18
N GLY A 298 -17.76 4.50 2.87
CA GLY A 298 -18.09 5.82 3.39
C GLY A 298 -18.27 5.89 4.91
N ASP A 299 -18.48 4.75 5.57
CA ASP A 299 -18.60 4.63 7.02
C ASP A 299 -17.30 4.13 7.69
N LEU A 300 -16.30 3.73 6.90
CA LEU A 300 -15.01 3.28 7.38
C LEU A 300 -14.06 4.48 7.46
N PRO A 301 -13.57 4.87 8.66
CA PRO A 301 -12.64 5.98 8.79
C PRO A 301 -11.36 5.76 7.98
N VAL A 302 -10.82 6.81 7.39
CA VAL A 302 -9.45 6.83 6.91
C VAL A 302 -8.52 6.74 8.12
N GLU A 303 -7.74 5.67 8.17
CA GLU A 303 -6.79 5.44 9.26
C GLU A 303 -5.50 6.23 9.02
N GLN A 304 -5.01 6.84 10.09
CA GLN A 304 -3.69 7.46 10.12
C GLN A 304 -2.64 6.43 10.53
N PRO A 305 -1.38 6.57 10.06
CA PRO A 305 -0.32 5.63 10.41
C PRO A 305 0.03 5.77 11.90
N ILE A 306 0.14 4.64 12.57
CA ILE A 306 0.54 4.56 14.00
C ILE A 306 2.02 4.21 14.19
N LYS A 307 2.70 3.83 13.09
CA LYS A 307 4.11 3.43 13.09
C LYS A 307 4.88 4.24 12.07
N LEU A 308 5.82 5.02 12.57
CA LEU A 308 6.86 5.68 11.79
C LEU A 308 8.18 5.00 12.09
N GLU A 309 9.09 4.98 11.12
CA GLU A 309 10.39 4.33 11.24
C GLU A 309 11.49 5.26 10.75
N LEU A 310 12.51 5.44 11.58
CA LEU A 310 13.80 6.02 11.23
C LEU A 310 14.80 4.88 10.99
N VAL A 311 15.28 4.75 9.75
CA VAL A 311 16.24 3.72 9.36
C VAL A 311 17.52 4.37 8.86
N ILE A 312 18.67 3.91 9.36
CA ILE A 312 19.99 4.47 9.03
C ILE A 312 20.91 3.36 8.53
N ASN A 313 21.61 3.59 7.42
CA ASN A 313 22.62 2.69 6.86
C ASN A 313 24.04 3.16 7.18
N LEU A 314 24.71 2.47 8.09
CA LEU A 314 26.08 2.80 8.49
C LEU A 314 27.12 2.46 7.42
N LYS A 315 26.86 1.50 6.53
CA LYS A 315 27.76 1.24 5.39
C LYS A 315 27.79 2.44 4.45
N THR A 316 26.61 2.95 4.11
CA THR A 316 26.47 4.13 3.26
C THR A 316 27.02 5.37 3.94
N ALA A 317 26.74 5.57 5.23
CA ALA A 317 27.34 6.67 6.00
C ALA A 317 28.88 6.64 5.92
N LYS A 318 29.49 5.48 6.12
CA LYS A 318 30.95 5.29 6.01
C LYS A 318 31.46 5.55 4.59
N ALA A 319 30.76 5.07 3.56
CA ALA A 319 31.12 5.30 2.16
C ALA A 319 31.08 6.79 1.78
N LEU A 320 30.16 7.55 2.40
CA LEU A 320 30.03 9.00 2.25
C LEU A 320 31.00 9.80 3.14
N GLY A 321 31.76 9.13 4.02
CA GLY A 321 32.65 9.80 4.99
C GLY A 321 31.91 10.53 6.11
N LEU A 322 30.67 10.12 6.41
CA LEU A 322 29.82 10.73 7.42
C LEU A 322 29.97 10.01 8.76
N THR A 323 30.05 10.80 9.84
CA THR A 323 29.87 10.30 11.21
C THR A 323 28.46 10.61 11.65
N ILE A 324 27.65 9.58 11.89
CA ILE A 324 26.26 9.78 12.31
C ILE A 324 26.23 10.22 13.79
N PRO A 325 25.57 11.33 14.13
CA PRO A 325 25.39 11.76 15.51
C PRO A 325 24.79 10.66 16.39
N PRO A 326 25.29 10.45 17.63
CA PRO A 326 24.71 9.46 18.55
C PRO A 326 23.22 9.68 18.81
N THR A 327 22.76 10.94 18.83
CA THR A 327 21.35 11.30 19.02
C THR A 327 20.45 10.68 17.95
N LEU A 328 20.88 10.67 16.69
CA LEU A 328 20.15 10.02 15.60
C LEU A 328 20.20 8.50 15.70
N LEU A 329 21.33 7.93 16.12
CA LEU A 329 21.44 6.47 16.32
C LEU A 329 20.54 5.96 17.44
N PHE A 330 20.37 6.74 18.51
CA PHE A 330 19.44 6.40 19.60
C PHE A 330 17.96 6.55 19.20
N GLN A 331 17.65 7.43 18.26
CA GLN A 331 16.31 7.60 17.73
C GLN A 331 15.95 6.57 16.64
N ALA A 332 16.95 5.93 16.03
CA ALA A 332 16.73 5.01 14.93
C ALA A 332 16.04 3.73 15.39
N ASP A 333 14.93 3.39 14.72
CA ASP A 333 14.25 2.11 14.89
C ASP A 333 15.12 0.96 14.35
N GLU A 334 15.91 1.23 13.31
CA GLU A 334 16.82 0.25 12.71
C GLU A 334 18.12 0.89 12.21
N VAL A 335 19.22 0.17 12.44
CA VAL A 335 20.56 0.54 11.98
C VAL A 335 21.15 -0.61 11.18
N ILE A 336 21.26 -0.42 9.87
CA ILE A 336 21.87 -1.38 8.94
C ILE A 336 23.40 -1.26 9.02
N ARG A 337 24.07 -2.38 9.26
CA ARG A 337 25.53 -2.47 9.51
C ARG A 337 26.25 -3.27 8.46
#